data_AF-A0A9Q3JHD6-F1
#
_entry.id   AF-A0A9Q3JHD6-F1
#
_cell.length_a   1.000
_cell.length_b   1.000
_cell.length_c   1.000
_cell.angle_alpha   90.00
_cell.angle_beta   90.00
_cell.angle_gamma   90.00
#
_symmetry.space_group_name_H-M   'P 1'
#
loop_
_entity.id
_entity.type
_entity.pdbx_description
1 polymer ?
#
loop_
_entity_poly.entity_id
_entity_poly.type
_entity_poly.pdbx_seq_one_letter_code
_entity_poly.pdbx_strand_id
1 'polypeptide(L)'
;MYGIDLYNNKDRYFTIGDNKCHKSSFLPFKGQIGVSKVAPVSLGLERLKSEQLNEAEISLHLTYSQENKLSSFLYDQREAFASDKKPLGEIIGHKAHIILNIERPYPPLLRRPAYPASPKSR
;
A
#
# COMPACT_ATOMS: atom_id res chain seq x y z
N MET A 1 25.48 4.70 -9.65
CA MET A 1 24.58 3.95 -10.56
C MET A 1 23.38 3.53 -9.73
N TYR A 2 22.19 4.01 -10.07
CA TYR A 2 20.98 3.71 -9.29
C TYR A 2 20.52 2.29 -9.64
N GLY A 3 20.24 1.47 -8.63
CA GLY A 3 19.59 0.18 -8.80
C GLY A 3 18.12 0.30 -8.42
N ILE A 4 17.24 -0.38 -9.16
CA ILE A 4 15.83 -0.50 -8.82
C ILE A 4 15.61 -1.90 -8.27
N ASP A 5 15.18 -1.98 -7.02
CA ASP A 5 14.78 -3.25 -6.39
C ASP A 5 13.24 -3.37 -6.39
N LEU A 6 12.74 -4.39 -7.08
CA LEU A 6 11.31 -4.72 -7.14
C LEU A 6 11.03 -5.90 -6.22
N TYR A 7 10.26 -5.67 -5.15
CA TYR A 7 9.86 -6.70 -4.19
C TYR A 7 8.44 -7.21 -4.48
N ASN A 8 8.25 -8.54 -4.45
CA ASN A 8 6.95 -9.20 -4.58
C ASN A 8 6.58 -9.90 -3.26
N ASN A 9 5.29 -9.93 -2.92
CA ASN A 9 4.73 -10.62 -1.74
C ASN A 9 5.04 -12.13 -1.63
N LYS A 10 5.63 -12.76 -2.65
CA LYS A 10 6.06 -14.16 -2.64
C LYS A 10 7.54 -14.36 -2.29
N ASP A 11 8.15 -13.42 -1.55
CA ASP A 11 9.60 -13.39 -1.23
C ASP A 11 10.52 -13.42 -2.46
N ARG A 12 9.99 -13.03 -3.62
CA ARG A 12 10.75 -12.94 -4.88
C ARG A 12 11.07 -11.48 -5.14
N TYR A 13 12.32 -11.19 -5.51
CA TYR A 13 12.74 -9.85 -5.87
C TYR A 13 13.51 -9.87 -7.18
N PHE A 14 13.38 -8.79 -7.95
CA PHE A 14 14.14 -8.56 -9.17
C PHE A 14 14.90 -7.25 -9.00
N THR A 15 16.22 -7.32 -9.18
CA THR A 15 17.11 -6.16 -9.10
C THR A 15 17.54 -5.79 -10.51
N ILE A 16 17.25 -4.57 -10.93
CA ILE A 16 17.76 -4.00 -12.18
C ILE A 16 18.94 -3.09 -11.81
N GLY A 17 20.17 -3.56 -12.07
CA GLY A 17 21.44 -2.94 -11.66
C GLY A 17 22.36 -3.91 -10.89
N ASP A 18 23.67 -3.67 -10.84
CA ASP A 18 24.65 -4.60 -10.24
C ASP A 18 24.77 -4.44 -8.71
N ASN A 19 23.70 -4.82 -7.98
CA ASN A 19 23.65 -4.74 -6.50
C ASN A 19 23.72 -6.14 -5.85
N LYS A 20 24.84 -6.85 -6.02
CA LYS A 20 24.99 -8.25 -5.54
C LYS A 20 25.19 -8.39 -4.03
N CYS A 21 25.53 -7.33 -3.30
CA CYS A 21 26.15 -7.43 -1.97
C CYS A 21 25.27 -7.03 -0.76
N HIS A 22 24.04 -6.54 -0.93
CA HIS A 22 23.19 -6.11 0.21
C HIS A 22 21.76 -6.60 0.03
N LYS A 23 21.49 -7.81 0.52
CA LYS A 23 20.16 -8.44 0.47
C LYS A 23 19.68 -8.67 1.90
N SER A 24 18.89 -7.73 2.44
CA SER A 24 18.18 -7.93 3.70
C SER A 24 16.77 -8.45 3.41
N SER A 25 16.45 -9.64 3.92
CA SER A 25 15.09 -10.19 3.88
C SER A 25 14.22 -9.49 4.93
N PHE A 26 13.06 -8.96 4.54
CA PHE A 26 12.05 -8.52 5.48
C PHE A 26 11.40 -9.75 6.14
N LEU A 27 11.34 -9.78 7.47
CA LEU A 27 10.64 -10.82 8.22
C LEU A 27 9.13 -10.69 7.98
N PRO A 28 8.38 -11.80 7.84
CA PRO A 28 6.94 -11.75 7.63
C PRO A 28 6.24 -11.11 8.84
N PHE A 29 5.50 -10.05 8.57
CA PHE A 29 4.68 -9.35 9.56
C PHE A 29 3.56 -10.27 10.08
N LYS A 30 3.71 -10.80 11.30
CA LYS A 30 2.67 -11.58 12.01
C LYS A 30 1.65 -10.67 12.70
N GLY A 31 1.08 -9.71 11.97
CA GLY A 31 -0.04 -8.91 12.47
C GLY A 31 -1.33 -9.71 12.37
N GLN A 32 -1.95 -10.06 13.51
CA GLN A 32 -3.31 -10.58 13.50
C GLN A 32 -4.25 -9.48 12.99
N ILE A 33 -4.93 -9.75 11.87
CA ILE A 33 -6.00 -8.90 11.34
C ILE A 33 -7.16 -9.00 12.33
N GLY A 34 -7.30 -7.99 13.19
CA GLY A 34 -8.39 -7.90 14.14
C GLY A 34 -9.73 -7.84 13.38
N VAL A 35 -10.52 -8.90 13.50
CA VAL A 35 -11.88 -8.95 12.96
C VAL A 35 -12.71 -7.96 13.79
N SER A 36 -12.94 -6.77 13.22
CA SER A 36 -13.82 -5.77 13.81
C SER A 36 -15.23 -6.36 13.96
N LYS A 37 -15.82 -6.18 15.14
CA LYS A 37 -17.20 -6.60 15.44
C LYS A 37 -18.15 -6.00 14.39
N VAL A 38 -18.75 -6.85 13.58
CA VAL A 38 -19.69 -6.45 12.53
C VAL A 38 -20.92 -5.85 13.22
N ALA A 39 -21.15 -4.56 12.99
CA ALA A 39 -22.38 -3.90 13.44
C ALA A 39 -23.61 -4.56 12.78
N PRO A 40 -24.79 -4.55 13.42
CA PRO A 40 -26.00 -5.11 12.82
C PRO A 40 -26.30 -4.43 11.48
N VAL A 41 -26.58 -5.27 10.47
CA VAL A 41 -26.78 -4.91 9.06
C VAL A 41 -27.78 -3.76 8.87
N SER A 42 -28.86 -3.74 9.66
CA SER A 42 -29.89 -2.70 9.62
C SER A 42 -29.35 -1.30 9.93
N LEU A 43 -28.41 -1.19 10.86
CA LEU A 43 -27.84 0.08 11.30
C LEU A 43 -26.86 0.63 10.25
N GLY A 44 -26.23 -0.25 9.48
CA GLY A 44 -25.35 0.15 8.38
C GLY A 44 -26.10 0.70 7.17
N LEU A 45 -27.26 0.12 6.84
CA LEU A 45 -28.09 0.54 5.71
C LEU A 45 -28.69 1.93 5.95
N GLU A 46 -29.20 2.19 7.16
CA GLU A 46 -29.75 3.51 7.50
C GLU A 46 -28.67 4.62 7.49
N ARG A 47 -27.44 4.31 7.93
CA ARG A 47 -26.31 5.24 7.80
C ARG A 47 -25.97 5.55 6.35
N LEU A 48 -25.93 4.52 5.50
CA LEU A 48 -25.68 4.69 4.06
C LEU A 48 -26.74 5.61 3.44
N LYS A 49 -28.02 5.43 3.82
CA LYS A 49 -29.11 6.29 3.35
C LYS A 49 -28.91 7.75 3.79
N SER A 50 -28.64 7.99 5.07
CA SER A 50 -28.55 9.35 5.61
C SER A 50 -27.30 10.11 5.15
N GLU A 51 -26.17 9.42 5.04
CA GLU A 51 -24.86 10.05 4.78
C GLU A 51 -24.53 10.09 3.29
N GLN A 52 -24.70 8.97 2.57
CA GLN A 52 -24.23 8.85 1.18
C GLN A 52 -25.33 9.07 0.16
N LEU A 53 -26.49 8.41 0.32
CA LEU A 53 -27.56 8.50 -0.67
C LEU A 53 -28.30 9.85 -0.62
N ASN A 54 -28.26 10.55 0.50
CA ASN A 54 -28.85 11.89 0.62
C ASN A 54 -28.13 12.93 -0.27
N GLU A 55 -26.83 12.73 -0.52
CA GLU A 55 -26.05 13.55 -1.46
C GLU A 55 -26.16 13.04 -2.91
N ALA A 56 -26.65 11.82 -3.12
CA ALA A 56 -26.74 11.21 -4.43
C ALA A 56 -28.02 11.68 -5.16
N GLU A 57 -27.86 12.07 -6.43
CA GLU A 57 -28.99 12.40 -7.29
C GLU A 57 -29.67 11.11 -7.79
N ILE A 58 -30.57 10.56 -6.96
CA ILE A 58 -31.44 9.44 -7.33
C ILE A 58 -32.63 9.97 -8.14
N SER A 59 -33.05 9.22 -9.16
CA SER A 59 -34.17 9.63 -10.02
C SER A 59 -35.47 9.82 -9.22
N LEU A 60 -36.13 10.97 -9.43
CA LEU A 60 -37.44 11.29 -8.84
C LEU A 60 -38.58 10.40 -9.36
N HIS A 61 -38.35 9.64 -10.43
CA HIS A 61 -39.36 8.74 -11.02
C HIS A 61 -39.41 7.36 -10.36
N LEU A 62 -38.53 7.09 -9.41
CA LEU A 62 -38.52 5.81 -8.68
C LEU A 62 -39.67 5.76 -7.69
N THR A 63 -40.36 4.61 -7.66
CA THR A 63 -41.31 4.32 -6.58
C THR A 63 -40.56 3.95 -5.29
N TYR A 64 -41.19 4.17 -4.15
CA TYR A 64 -40.62 3.85 -2.83
C TYR A 64 -40.12 2.40 -2.69
N SER A 65 -40.80 1.45 -3.34
CA SER A 65 -40.35 0.04 -3.36
C SER A 65 -39.07 -0.15 -4.16
N GLN A 66 -38.93 0.54 -5.29
CA GLN A 66 -37.73 0.46 -6.13
C GLN A 66 -36.55 1.15 -5.46
N GLU A 67 -36.77 2.29 -4.82
CA GLU A 67 -35.75 3.01 -4.07
C GLU A 67 -35.19 2.15 -2.93
N ASN A 68 -36.05 1.53 -2.12
CA ASN A 68 -35.59 0.62 -1.06
C ASN A 68 -34.83 -0.60 -1.59
N LYS A 69 -35.28 -1.17 -2.72
CA LYS A 69 -34.55 -2.27 -3.38
C LYS A 69 -33.17 -1.81 -3.84
N LEU A 70 -33.08 -0.61 -4.42
CA LEU A 70 -31.81 -0.02 -4.83
C LEU A 70 -30.88 0.21 -3.63
N SER A 71 -31.37 0.82 -2.55
CA SER A 71 -30.56 1.02 -1.33
C SER A 71 -30.05 -0.29 -0.74
N SER A 72 -30.91 -1.33 -0.70
CA SER A 72 -30.49 -2.67 -0.24
C SER A 72 -29.41 -3.25 -1.14
N PHE A 73 -29.61 -3.19 -2.46
CA PHE A 73 -28.64 -3.72 -3.42
C PHE A 73 -27.28 -3.02 -3.33
N LEU A 74 -27.27 -1.68 -3.23
CA LEU A 74 -26.05 -0.90 -3.08
C LEU A 74 -25.32 -1.23 -1.77
N TYR A 75 -26.06 -1.44 -0.69
CA TYR A 75 -25.48 -1.81 0.60
C TYR A 75 -24.85 -3.23 0.56
N ASP A 76 -25.54 -4.18 -0.08
CA ASP A 76 -25.05 -5.55 -0.23
C ASP A 76 -23.78 -5.61 -1.09
N GLN A 77 -23.72 -4.79 -2.15
CA GLN A 77 -22.59 -4.71 -3.07
C GLN A 77 -21.57 -3.62 -2.72
N ARG A 78 -21.61 -3.07 -1.50
CA ARG A 78 -20.76 -1.92 -1.10
C ARG A 78 -19.26 -2.13 -1.29
N GLU A 79 -18.78 -3.38 -1.25
CA GLU A 79 -17.37 -3.72 -1.43
C GLU A 79 -16.91 -3.67 -2.90
N ALA A 80 -17.84 -3.71 -3.84
CA ALA A 80 -17.55 -3.57 -5.27
C ALA A 80 -17.28 -2.12 -5.68
N PHE A 81 -17.69 -1.15 -4.84
CA PHE A 81 -17.49 0.28 -5.08
C PHE A 81 -16.20 0.78 -4.43
N ALA A 82 -15.57 1.75 -5.09
CA ALA A 82 -14.43 2.44 -4.52
C ALA A 82 -14.87 3.34 -3.36
N SER A 83 -14.02 3.43 -2.35
CA SER A 83 -14.17 4.34 -1.21
C SER A 83 -12.86 5.11 -1.02
N ASP A 84 -12.89 6.23 -0.32
CA ASP A 84 -11.68 7.02 0.00
C ASP A 84 -10.58 6.17 0.64
N LYS A 85 -10.97 5.14 1.40
CA LYS A 85 -10.04 4.20 2.04
C LYS A 85 -9.59 3.06 1.14
N LYS A 86 -10.35 2.73 0.10
CA LYS A 86 -10.14 1.61 -0.82
C LYS A 86 -10.44 2.08 -2.26
N PRO A 87 -9.46 2.72 -2.92
CA PRO A 87 -9.66 3.27 -4.25
C PRO A 87 -9.85 2.14 -5.27
N LEU A 88 -10.48 2.47 -6.40
CA LEU A 88 -10.68 1.53 -7.49
C LEU A 88 -9.33 1.02 -8.01
N GLY A 89 -9.19 -0.29 -8.16
CA GLY A 89 -7.97 -0.90 -8.70
C GLY A 89 -6.86 -1.17 -7.67
N GLU A 90 -7.14 -1.07 -6.37
CA GLU A 90 -6.22 -1.59 -5.35
C GLU A 90 -6.18 -3.14 -5.41
N ILE A 91 -5.30 -3.69 -6.24
CA ILE A 91 -5.12 -5.14 -6.34
C ILE A 91 -4.26 -5.59 -5.16
N ILE A 92 -4.87 -6.42 -4.31
CA ILE A 92 -4.20 -7.04 -3.15
C ILE A 92 -2.94 -7.76 -3.65
N GLY A 93 -1.78 -7.34 -3.17
CA GLY A 93 -0.48 -7.93 -3.50
C GLY A 93 0.30 -7.29 -4.64
N HIS A 94 -0.24 -6.23 -5.27
CA HIS A 94 0.46 -5.43 -6.29
C HIS A 94 0.80 -4.02 -5.82
N LYS A 95 0.94 -3.83 -4.50
CA LYS A 95 1.34 -2.55 -3.92
C LYS A 95 2.81 -2.29 -4.23
N ALA A 96 3.10 -1.21 -4.95
CA ALA A 96 4.47 -0.76 -5.20
C ALA A 96 4.92 0.20 -4.09
N HIS A 97 5.99 -0.16 -3.37
CA HIS A 97 6.66 0.73 -2.42
C HIS A 97 7.83 1.40 -3.12
N ILE A 98 7.71 2.69 -3.43
CA ILE A 98 8.80 3.48 -4.03
C ILE A 98 9.53 4.20 -2.89
N ILE A 99 10.78 3.81 -2.62
CA ILE A 99 11.63 4.45 -1.60
C ILE A 99 12.71 5.23 -2.32
N LEU A 100 12.78 6.54 -2.08
CA LEU A 100 13.86 7.40 -2.56
C LEU A 100 15.02 7.36 -1.56
N ASN A 101 16.06 6.59 -1.86
CA ASN A 101 17.27 6.58 -1.04
C ASN A 101 18.13 7.81 -1.36
N ILE A 102 18.25 8.72 -0.38
CA ILE A 102 19.14 9.91 -0.42
C ILE A 102 20.50 9.60 0.24
N GLU A 103 20.73 8.34 0.64
CA GLU A 103 22.04 7.94 1.16
C GLU A 103 23.10 8.17 0.09
N ARG A 104 24.23 8.76 0.51
CA ARG A 104 25.33 9.06 -0.39
C ARG A 104 25.71 7.76 -1.10
N PRO A 105 25.69 7.71 -2.44
CA PRO A 105 26.10 6.51 -3.12
C PRO A 105 27.56 6.25 -2.72
N TYR A 106 27.82 4.99 -2.38
CA TYR A 106 29.18 4.47 -2.39
C TYR A 106 29.91 4.90 -3.69
N PRO A 107 31.24 5.08 -3.66
CA PRO A 107 32.18 4.28 -2.87
C PRO A 107 32.34 4.76 -1.42
N PRO A 108 32.84 3.90 -0.51
CA PRO A 108 33.23 4.38 0.80
C PRO A 108 34.39 5.37 0.60
N LEU A 109 34.59 6.29 1.53
CA LEU A 109 35.76 7.15 1.51
C LEU A 109 37.02 6.29 1.33
N LEU A 110 37.69 6.42 0.18
CA LEU A 110 38.96 5.77 -0.11
C LEU A 110 39.94 6.20 0.99
N ARG A 111 40.16 5.32 1.97
CA ARG A 111 41.22 5.53 2.95
C ARG A 111 42.53 5.41 2.19
N ARG A 112 43.28 6.51 2.09
CA ARG A 112 44.65 6.45 1.60
C ARG A 112 45.42 5.48 2.53
N PRO A 113 46.19 4.51 2.00
CA PRO A 113 47.11 3.76 2.85
C PRO A 113 48.01 4.75 3.59
N ALA A 114 48.43 4.39 4.81
CA ALA A 114 49.40 5.21 5.54
C ALA A 114 50.60 5.45 4.60
N TYR A 115 50.94 6.72 4.37
CA TYR A 115 52.17 7.05 3.64
C TYR A 115 53.32 6.33 4.36
N PRO A 116 54.23 5.65 3.63
CA PRO A 116 55.39 5.06 4.26
C PRO A 116 56.09 6.14 5.09
N ALA A 117 56.41 5.82 6.34
CA ALA A 117 57.08 6.75 7.24
C ALA A 117 58.29 7.36 6.51
N SER A 118 58.41 8.69 6.57
CA SER A 118 59.54 9.35 5.93
C SER A 118 60.86 8.73 6.41
N PRO A 119 61.90 8.62 5.56
CA PRO A 119 63.18 8.01 5.93
C PRO A 119 63.89 8.62 7.15
N LYS A 120 63.38 9.74 7.70
CA LYS A 120 63.89 10.41 8.90
C LYS A 120 63.58 9.70 10.22
N SER A 121 62.87 8.56 10.20
CA SER A 121 62.47 7.81 11.39
C SER A 121 63.03 6.37 11.37
N ARG A 122 64.34 6.22 11.17
CA ARG A 122 65.05 4.97 11.49
C ARG A 122 66.25 5.27 12.35
#